data_AF-X1J9Q0-F1
#
_entry.id   AF-X1J9Q0-F1
#
_cell.length_a   1.000
_cell.length_b   1.000
_cell.length_c   1.000
_cell.angle_alpha   90.00
_cell.angle_beta   90.00
_cell.angle_gamma   90.00
#
_symmetry.space_group_name_H-M   'P 1'
#
loop_
_entity.id
_entity.type
_entity.pdbx_description
1 polymer ?
#
loop_
_entity_poly.entity_id
_entity_poly.type
_entity_poly.pdbx_seq_one_letter_code
_entity_poly.pdbx_strand_id
1 'polypeptide(L)'
;MLNSLYGKFGQKGEDWTKIGDCPNEPDREELVFNMNGKRVTKLRYLLGQLFSMTNVGECFDSFPAIAAHVTGYARMYLWQLMQEAGWGNYFYCDTDSLIVNEVGKCRLQKRIEKSLLGGLKIDNVGSTVLLRGLKDYSFGAKVVIKGVRKNAVFVTDGVYRQEKWPSFRGLLRSGKPEDYVVETVTKHLIRNYTKGDVTPSGVVRPFVFDEQLKTL
;
A
#
# COMPACT_ATOMS: atom_id res chain seq x y z
N MET A 1 -17.50 -4.60 6.16
CA MET A 1 -17.49 -3.78 7.39
C MET A 1 -16.32 -4.06 8.32
N LEU A 2 -15.88 -5.31 8.55
CA LEU A 2 -14.80 -5.61 9.51
C LEU A 2 -13.44 -4.96 9.19
N ASN A 3 -13.00 -4.98 7.93
CA ASN A 3 -11.65 -4.52 7.57
C ASN A 3 -11.52 -2.99 7.40
N SER A 4 -12.64 -2.25 7.39
CA SER A 4 -12.63 -0.79 7.19
C SER A 4 -12.54 0.00 8.49
N LEU A 5 -12.91 -0.61 9.63
CA LEU A 5 -12.99 0.08 10.91
C LEU A 5 -11.60 0.50 11.42
N TYR A 6 -10.63 -0.42 11.44
CA TYR A 6 -9.30 -0.09 11.96
C TYR A 6 -8.61 1.04 11.16
N GLY A 7 -8.88 1.11 9.85
CA GLY A 7 -8.34 2.15 8.98
C GLY A 7 -8.87 3.55 9.30
N LYS A 8 -10.08 3.65 9.86
CA LYS A 8 -10.65 4.93 10.31
C LYS A 8 -9.89 5.52 11.49
N PHE A 9 -9.44 4.68 12.44
CA PHE A 9 -8.62 5.13 13.56
C PHE A 9 -7.26 5.69 13.12
N GLY A 10 -6.74 5.31 11.96
CA GLY A 10 -5.49 5.84 11.39
C GLY A 10 -5.69 6.91 10.32
N GLN A 11 -6.91 7.44 10.13
CA GLN A 11 -7.23 8.34 9.05
C GLN A 11 -6.66 9.75 9.29
N LYS A 12 -5.94 10.28 8.30
CA LYS A 12 -5.55 11.70 8.28
C LYS A 12 -6.75 12.60 7.92
N GLY A 13 -6.89 13.70 8.65
CA GLY A 13 -7.80 14.79 8.38
C GLY A 13 -7.13 15.93 7.61
N GLU A 14 -7.91 16.60 6.77
CA GLU A 14 -7.56 17.92 6.22
C GLU A 14 -8.70 18.85 6.62
N ASP A 15 -8.36 19.94 7.30
CA ASP A 15 -9.34 20.96 7.67
C ASP A 15 -9.43 22.00 6.55
N TRP A 16 -10.65 22.24 6.10
CA TRP A 16 -10.95 23.17 5.01
C TRP A 16 -11.89 24.26 5.52
N THR A 17 -11.46 25.51 5.39
CA THR A 17 -12.27 26.67 5.75
C THR A 17 -12.71 27.39 4.48
N LYS A 18 -14.00 27.68 4.36
CA LYS A 18 -14.51 28.53 3.28
C LYS A 18 -13.94 29.94 3.46
N ILE A 19 -13.30 30.46 2.42
CA ILE A 19 -12.71 31.80 2.40
C ILE A 19 -13.38 32.74 1.39
N GLY A 20 -14.30 32.24 0.57
CA GLY A 20 -15.07 33.07 -0.36
C GLY A 20 -15.99 32.28 -1.28
N ASP A 21 -16.65 33.02 -2.16
CA ASP A 21 -17.46 32.50 -3.26
C ASP A 21 -16.79 32.83 -4.60
N CYS A 22 -16.85 31.90 -5.54
CA CYS A 22 -16.23 31.98 -6.86
C CYS A 22 -17.09 31.25 -7.90
N PRO A 23 -18.34 31.70 -8.14
CA PRO A 23 -19.35 30.95 -8.91
C PRO A 23 -18.98 30.68 -10.38
N ASN A 24 -18.03 31.43 -10.95
CA ASN A 24 -17.61 31.32 -12.34
C ASN A 24 -16.25 30.60 -12.51
N GLU A 25 -15.70 30.08 -11.41
CA GLU A 25 -14.43 29.35 -11.44
C GLU A 25 -14.68 27.84 -11.60
N PRO A 26 -13.89 27.13 -12.43
CA PRO A 26 -13.98 25.69 -12.52
C PRO A 26 -13.50 25.03 -11.22
N ASP A 27 -14.13 23.89 -10.91
CA ASP A 27 -13.77 23.06 -9.76
C ASP A 27 -12.32 22.56 -9.91
N ARG A 28 -11.47 22.79 -8.91
CA ARG A 28 -10.06 22.39 -8.95
C ARG A 28 -9.38 22.46 -7.59
N GLU A 29 -8.19 21.87 -7.51
CA GLU A 29 -7.28 22.06 -6.37
C GLU A 29 -5.95 22.68 -6.83
N GLU A 30 -5.52 23.72 -6.14
CA GLU A 30 -4.27 24.42 -6.41
C GLU A 30 -3.31 24.32 -5.22
N LEU A 31 -2.01 24.17 -5.50
CA LEU A 31 -0.95 24.26 -4.49
C LEU A 31 -0.45 25.71 -4.42
N VAL A 32 -0.56 26.33 -3.25
CA VAL A 32 -0.14 27.71 -3.03
C VAL A 32 1.11 27.73 -2.15
N PHE A 33 2.17 28.33 -2.67
CA PHE A 33 3.43 28.52 -1.96
C PHE A 33 3.46 29.92 -1.33
N ASN A 34 3.34 29.99 0.01
CA ASN A 34 3.48 31.27 0.70
C ASN A 34 4.98 31.57 0.92
N MET A 35 5.51 32.49 0.12
CA MET A 35 6.92 32.89 0.13
C MET A 35 7.36 33.51 1.47
N ASN A 36 6.45 34.17 2.19
CA ASN A 36 6.75 34.84 3.46
C ASN A 36 6.63 33.88 4.67
N GLY A 37 5.83 32.82 4.55
CA GLY A 37 5.53 31.89 5.65
C GLY A 37 6.19 30.52 5.57
N LYS A 38 6.93 30.20 4.49
CA LYS A 38 7.51 28.86 4.21
C LYS A 38 6.52 27.71 4.35
N ARG A 39 5.22 27.95 4.11
CA ARG A 39 4.16 26.95 4.20
C ARG A 39 3.52 26.76 2.84
N VAL A 40 3.40 25.50 2.44
CA VAL A 40 2.61 25.08 1.29
C VAL A 40 1.19 24.86 1.78
N THR A 41 0.23 25.61 1.23
CA THR A 41 -1.20 25.39 1.47
C THR A 41 -1.89 24.95 0.18
N LYS A 42 -3.16 24.58 0.27
CA LYS A 42 -4.00 24.23 -0.87
C LYS A 42 -5.23 25.11 -0.91
N LEU A 43 -5.61 25.52 -2.10
CA LEU A 43 -6.94 26.07 -2.37
C LEU A 43 -7.78 25.02 -3.06
N ARG A 44 -9.07 24.97 -2.72
CA ARG A 44 -10.06 24.13 -3.40
C ARG A 44 -11.20 25.01 -3.87
N TYR A 45 -11.42 24.98 -5.17
CA TYR A 45 -12.58 25.54 -5.84
C TYR A 45 -13.57 24.37 -6.01
N LEU A 46 -14.75 24.47 -5.42
CA LEU A 46 -15.74 23.41 -5.48
C LEU A 46 -17.15 24.00 -5.41
N LEU A 47 -17.99 23.72 -6.41
CA LEU A 47 -19.39 24.16 -6.50
C LEU A 47 -19.53 25.69 -6.35
N GLY A 48 -18.63 26.44 -6.99
CA GLY A 48 -18.63 27.90 -6.94
C GLY A 48 -18.21 28.50 -5.59
N GLN A 49 -17.57 27.71 -4.73
CA GLN A 49 -17.04 28.15 -3.43
C GLN A 49 -15.54 27.94 -3.34
N LEU A 50 -14.86 28.84 -2.61
CA LEU A 50 -13.42 28.79 -2.40
C LEU A 50 -13.10 28.38 -0.97
N PHE A 51 -12.29 27.35 -0.82
CA PHE A 51 -11.81 26.83 0.45
C PHE A 51 -10.29 26.89 0.54
N SER A 52 -9.77 27.20 1.73
CA SER A 52 -8.35 27.12 2.04
C SER A 52 -8.09 26.00 3.04
N MET A 53 -7.06 25.20 2.81
CA MET A 53 -6.62 24.18 3.75
C MET A 53 -5.87 24.86 4.91
N THR A 54 -6.43 24.77 6.11
CA THR A 54 -5.88 25.45 7.29
C THR A 54 -4.97 24.55 8.11
N ASN A 55 -5.26 23.24 8.12
CA ASN A 55 -4.50 22.28 8.90
C ASN A 55 -4.49 20.88 8.25
N VAL A 56 -3.45 20.11 8.57
CA VAL A 56 -3.35 18.69 8.24
C VAL A 56 -3.03 17.96 9.53
N GLY A 57 -3.88 17.03 9.92
CA GLY A 57 -3.74 16.36 11.21
C GLY A 57 -4.51 15.05 11.26
N GLU A 58 -4.96 14.75 12.47
CA GLU A 58 -5.83 13.63 12.77
C GLU A 58 -7.27 13.96 12.36
N CYS A 59 -7.99 12.97 11.84
CA CYS A 59 -9.43 13.13 11.63
C CYS A 59 -10.14 13.18 13.00
N PHE A 60 -11.31 13.80 13.09
CA PHE A 60 -12.05 13.97 14.35
C PHE A 60 -12.21 12.67 15.17
N ASP A 61 -12.60 11.58 14.50
CA ASP A 61 -12.77 10.26 15.13
C ASP A 61 -11.53 9.35 15.02
N SER A 62 -10.36 9.91 14.67
CA SER A 62 -9.14 9.10 14.58
C SER A 62 -8.54 8.85 15.97
N PHE A 63 -7.96 7.67 16.13
CA PHE A 63 -7.23 7.29 17.33
C PHE A 63 -6.06 6.39 16.92
N PRO A 64 -4.95 6.97 16.42
CA PRO A 64 -3.90 6.21 15.74
C PRO A 64 -3.30 5.09 16.57
N ALA A 65 -3.34 5.18 17.90
CA ALA A 65 -2.89 4.14 18.81
C ALA A 65 -3.62 2.79 18.60
N ILE A 66 -4.94 2.81 18.33
CA ILE A 66 -5.69 1.57 18.02
C ILE A 66 -5.19 0.97 16.69
N ALA A 67 -5.06 1.78 15.64
CA ALA A 67 -4.57 1.31 14.34
C ALA A 67 -3.13 0.77 14.44
N ALA A 68 -2.28 1.43 15.23
CA ALA A 68 -0.92 0.99 15.51
C ALA A 68 -0.91 -0.35 16.26
N HIS A 69 -1.75 -0.51 17.27
CA HIS A 69 -1.85 -1.76 18.04
C HIS A 69 -2.34 -2.92 17.18
N VAL A 70 -3.41 -2.72 16.40
CA VAL A 70 -3.96 -3.75 15.48
C VAL A 70 -2.90 -4.20 14.47
N THR A 71 -2.20 -3.26 13.83
CA THR A 71 -1.16 -3.60 12.84
C THR A 71 0.09 -4.20 13.47
N GLY A 72 0.45 -3.77 14.69
CA GLY A 72 1.52 -4.37 15.48
C GLY A 72 1.21 -5.82 15.84
N TYR A 73 0.03 -6.08 16.37
CA TYR A 73 -0.44 -7.43 16.71
C TYR A 73 -0.45 -8.34 15.48
N ALA A 74 -0.98 -7.88 14.34
CA ALA A 74 -0.99 -8.65 13.11
C ALA A 74 0.41 -9.04 12.62
N ARG A 75 1.40 -8.13 12.72
CA ARG A 75 2.81 -8.43 12.39
C ARG A 75 3.41 -9.46 13.35
N MET A 76 3.16 -9.32 14.65
CA MET A 76 3.67 -10.28 15.65
C MET A 76 3.05 -11.65 15.47
N TYR A 77 1.77 -11.73 15.12
CA TYR A 77 1.10 -12.98 14.79
C TYR A 77 1.70 -13.64 13.54
N LEU A 78 1.91 -12.88 12.47
CA LEU A 78 2.56 -13.38 11.26
C LEU A 78 4.00 -13.89 11.56
N TRP A 79 4.74 -13.17 12.39
CA TRP A 79 6.06 -13.60 12.88
C TRP A 79 5.99 -14.91 13.66
N GLN A 80 5.01 -15.07 14.56
CA GLN A 80 4.79 -16.32 15.29
C GLN A 80 4.55 -17.50 14.32
N LEU A 81 3.75 -17.31 13.28
CA LEU A 81 3.51 -18.33 12.26
C LEU A 81 4.79 -18.67 11.47
N MET A 82 5.63 -17.67 11.16
CA MET A 82 6.92 -17.90 10.52
C MET A 82 7.87 -18.72 11.42
N GLN A 83 7.87 -18.45 12.72
CA GLN A 83 8.63 -19.25 13.68
C GLN A 83 8.09 -20.69 13.80
N GLU A 84 6.76 -20.87 13.80
CA GLU A 84 6.11 -22.18 13.84
C GLU A 84 6.37 -23.01 12.56
N ALA A 85 6.30 -22.38 11.38
CA ALA A 85 6.71 -23.00 10.12
C ALA A 85 8.20 -23.36 10.13
N GLY A 86 9.01 -22.55 10.78
CA GLY A 86 10.46 -22.71 10.95
C GLY A 86 11.24 -22.21 9.74
N TRP A 87 12.47 -21.76 9.99
CA TRP A 87 13.37 -21.22 8.96
C TRP A 87 13.55 -22.20 7.79
N GLY A 88 13.55 -21.66 6.57
CA GLY A 88 13.66 -22.42 5.33
C GLY A 88 12.35 -23.06 4.84
N ASN A 89 11.25 -23.00 5.61
CA ASN A 89 9.96 -23.58 5.22
C ASN A 89 8.90 -22.56 4.82
N TYR A 90 9.24 -21.27 4.88
CA TYR A 90 8.45 -20.18 4.32
C TYR A 90 9.29 -19.42 3.29
N PHE A 91 8.66 -18.96 2.22
CA PHE A 91 9.32 -18.30 1.10
C PHE A 91 8.95 -16.82 0.99
N TYR A 92 7.71 -16.47 1.37
CA TYR A 92 7.20 -15.11 1.20
C TYR A 92 6.09 -14.82 2.20
N CYS A 93 5.97 -13.56 2.62
CA CYS A 93 4.87 -13.08 3.43
C CYS A 93 4.32 -11.76 2.89
N ASP A 94 3.00 -11.57 2.97
CA ASP A 94 2.36 -10.29 2.66
C ASP A 94 1.11 -10.09 3.50
N THR A 95 1.20 -9.13 4.42
CA THR A 95 0.13 -8.62 5.30
C THR A 95 -0.48 -9.68 6.23
N ASP A 96 -1.11 -10.70 5.68
CA ASP A 96 -1.91 -11.73 6.36
C ASP A 96 -1.74 -13.12 5.70
N SER A 97 -0.70 -13.31 4.89
CA SER A 97 -0.44 -14.55 4.15
C SER A 97 1.01 -14.99 4.22
N LEU A 98 1.21 -16.32 4.17
CA LEU A 98 2.51 -16.98 4.03
C LEU A 98 2.48 -17.94 2.84
N ILE A 99 3.56 -17.95 2.06
CA ILE A 99 3.85 -19.04 1.12
C ILE A 99 4.82 -19.98 1.81
N VAL A 100 4.45 -21.24 1.96
CA VAL A 100 5.22 -22.27 2.67
C VAL A 100 5.40 -23.51 1.80
N ASN A 101 6.41 -24.31 2.11
CA ASN A 101 6.53 -25.67 1.58
C ASN A 101 5.65 -26.66 2.37
N GLU A 102 5.67 -27.94 1.99
CA GLU A 102 4.86 -28.97 2.65
C GLU A 102 5.24 -29.17 4.12
N VAL A 103 6.53 -29.08 4.47
CA VAL A 103 6.99 -29.18 5.87
C VAL A 103 6.44 -28.05 6.73
N GLY A 104 6.49 -26.80 6.23
CA GLY A 104 5.94 -25.63 6.90
C GLY A 104 4.42 -25.74 7.06
N LYS A 105 3.73 -26.22 6.03
CA LYS A 105 2.28 -26.49 6.09
C LYS A 105 1.94 -27.53 7.15
N CYS A 106 2.66 -28.64 7.22
CA CYS A 106 2.45 -29.67 8.25
C CYS A 106 2.65 -29.11 9.66
N ARG A 107 3.67 -28.26 9.87
CA ARG A 107 3.91 -27.61 11.17
C ARG A 107 2.77 -26.67 11.56
N LEU A 108 2.19 -25.97 10.59
CA LEU A 108 1.06 -25.06 10.78
C LEU A 108 -0.30 -25.76 10.85
N GLN A 109 -0.38 -27.09 10.73
CA GLN A 109 -1.65 -27.82 10.58
C GLN A 109 -2.66 -27.51 11.69
N LYS A 110 -2.20 -27.33 12.94
CA LYS A 110 -3.06 -27.01 14.09
C LYS A 110 -3.72 -25.62 14.00
N ARG A 111 -3.18 -24.74 13.16
CA ARG A 111 -3.71 -23.38 12.92
C ARG A 111 -4.65 -23.34 11.72
N ILE A 112 -4.68 -24.37 10.89
CA ILE A 112 -5.50 -24.42 9.68
C ILE A 112 -6.93 -24.79 10.08
N GLU A 113 -7.76 -23.76 10.24
CA GLU A 113 -9.19 -23.89 10.53
C GLU A 113 -9.94 -22.76 9.83
N LYS A 114 -10.62 -23.09 8.74
CA LYS A 114 -11.24 -22.10 7.85
C LYS A 114 -12.41 -21.37 8.51
N SER A 115 -13.09 -22.02 9.45
CA SER A 115 -14.30 -21.50 10.08
C SER A 115 -14.03 -20.57 11.27
N LEU A 116 -12.80 -20.59 11.80
CA LEU A 116 -12.42 -19.84 13.00
C LEU A 116 -11.89 -18.44 12.64
N LEU A 117 -12.33 -17.43 13.39
CA LEU A 117 -11.76 -16.09 13.29
C LEU A 117 -10.28 -16.13 13.67
N GLY A 118 -9.41 -15.65 12.77
CA GLY A 118 -7.96 -15.73 12.93
C GLY A 118 -7.35 -17.10 12.58
N GLY A 119 -8.16 -18.09 12.19
CA GLY A 119 -7.69 -19.37 11.67
C GLY A 119 -7.08 -19.23 10.28
N LEU A 120 -6.11 -20.09 9.97
CA LEU A 120 -5.51 -20.16 8.64
C LEU A 120 -6.40 -20.92 7.68
N LYS A 121 -6.43 -20.47 6.42
CA LYS A 121 -7.01 -21.21 5.31
C LYS A 121 -5.94 -21.47 4.26
N ILE A 122 -6.09 -22.58 3.54
CA ILE A 122 -5.29 -22.83 2.33
C ILE A 122 -5.95 -22.04 1.19
N ASP A 123 -5.29 -20.98 0.72
CA ASP A 123 -5.78 -20.15 -0.39
C ASP A 123 -5.48 -20.78 -1.76
N ASN A 124 -4.31 -21.39 -1.91
CA ASN A 124 -3.86 -22.01 -3.15
C ASN A 124 -2.77 -23.07 -2.90
N VAL A 125 -2.60 -23.99 -3.85
CA VAL A 125 -1.54 -25.00 -3.85
C VAL A 125 -0.86 -24.98 -5.23
N GLY A 126 0.46 -25.10 -5.25
CA GLY A 126 1.24 -25.06 -6.49
C GLY A 126 2.57 -25.76 -6.32
N SER A 127 3.11 -26.28 -7.42
CA SER A 127 4.41 -26.95 -7.46
C SER A 127 5.58 -25.99 -7.66
N THR A 128 5.31 -24.76 -8.08
CA THR A 128 6.35 -23.76 -8.41
C THR A 128 6.02 -22.41 -7.79
N VAL A 129 7.08 -21.71 -7.35
CA VAL A 129 7.02 -20.32 -6.92
C VAL A 129 8.22 -19.57 -7.50
N LEU A 130 7.96 -18.38 -8.05
CA LEU A 130 8.99 -17.46 -8.52
C LEU A 130 8.75 -16.11 -7.84
N LEU A 131 9.67 -15.71 -6.96
CA LEU A 131 9.61 -14.44 -6.25
C LEU A 131 10.56 -13.45 -6.91
N ARG A 132 10.01 -12.36 -7.46
CA ARG A 132 10.79 -11.31 -8.13
C ARG A 132 10.91 -10.06 -7.27
N GLY A 133 10.00 -9.88 -6.31
CA GLY A 133 10.04 -8.78 -5.36
C GLY A 133 8.75 -8.65 -4.56
N LEU A 134 8.58 -7.50 -3.91
CA LEU A 134 7.41 -7.21 -3.09
C LEU A 134 6.15 -7.13 -3.95
N LYS A 135 5.24 -8.08 -3.72
CA LYS A 135 4.00 -8.25 -4.49
C LYS A 135 4.28 -8.38 -6.01
N ASP A 136 5.42 -8.97 -6.36
CA ASP A 136 5.76 -9.40 -7.72
C ASP A 136 6.21 -10.87 -7.65
N TYR A 137 5.28 -11.80 -7.86
CA TYR A 137 5.56 -13.23 -7.83
C TYR A 137 4.61 -14.05 -8.71
N SER A 138 5.04 -15.26 -9.03
CA SER A 138 4.20 -16.30 -9.64
C SER A 138 4.12 -17.48 -8.68
N PHE A 139 2.93 -18.05 -8.51
CA PHE A 139 2.69 -19.24 -7.70
C PHE A 139 1.77 -20.18 -8.47
N GLY A 140 2.35 -21.24 -9.06
CA GLY A 140 1.69 -22.02 -10.11
C GLY A 140 1.21 -21.11 -11.25
N ALA A 141 -0.08 -21.18 -11.58
CA ALA A 141 -0.70 -20.33 -12.60
C ALA A 141 -1.04 -18.90 -12.11
N LYS A 142 -0.99 -18.63 -10.80
CA LYS A 142 -1.34 -17.32 -10.23
C LYS A 142 -0.17 -16.36 -10.41
N VAL A 143 -0.40 -15.23 -11.06
CA VAL A 143 0.56 -14.14 -11.20
C VAL A 143 0.06 -12.93 -10.41
N VAL A 144 0.93 -12.39 -9.56
CA VAL A 144 0.67 -11.20 -8.76
C VAL A 144 1.74 -10.18 -9.06
N ILE A 145 1.34 -9.01 -9.55
CA ILE A 145 2.26 -7.91 -9.88
C ILE A 145 1.67 -6.60 -9.35
N LYS A 146 2.41 -5.93 -8.46
CA LYS A 146 1.97 -4.70 -7.82
C LYS A 146 1.72 -3.61 -8.84
N GLY A 147 0.52 -3.03 -8.81
CA GLY A 147 0.15 -1.89 -9.64
C GLY A 147 -0.14 -2.24 -11.11
N VAL A 148 -0.06 -3.52 -11.48
CA VAL A 148 -0.44 -4.03 -12.80
C VAL A 148 -1.79 -4.73 -12.69
N ARG A 149 -2.75 -4.32 -13.52
CA ARG A 149 -4.10 -4.93 -13.54
C ARG A 149 -4.05 -6.32 -14.19
N LYS A 150 -5.01 -7.18 -13.83
CA LYS A 150 -5.15 -8.52 -14.45
C LYS A 150 -5.36 -8.48 -15.96
N ASN A 151 -6.01 -7.43 -16.47
CA ASN A 151 -6.27 -7.21 -17.89
C ASN A 151 -5.23 -6.29 -18.56
N ALA A 152 -4.11 -5.99 -17.90
CA ALA A 152 -3.05 -5.20 -18.51
C ALA A 152 -2.44 -5.97 -19.68
N VAL A 153 -2.13 -5.25 -20.76
CA VAL A 153 -1.46 -5.81 -21.93
C VAL A 153 0.03 -5.93 -21.62
N PHE A 154 0.56 -7.16 -21.67
CA PHE A 154 2.00 -7.39 -21.62
C PHE A 154 2.66 -6.85 -22.90
N VAL A 155 3.68 -6.01 -22.74
CA VAL A 155 4.42 -5.44 -23.86
C VAL A 155 5.77 -6.15 -24.00
N THR A 156 6.54 -6.17 -22.91
CA THR A 156 7.82 -6.89 -22.80
C THR A 156 8.13 -7.11 -21.31
N ASP A 157 9.22 -7.79 -20.97
CA ASP A 157 9.57 -8.05 -19.57
C ASP A 157 9.67 -6.74 -18.77
N GLY A 158 8.95 -6.70 -17.65
CA GLY A 158 8.83 -5.51 -16.81
C GLY A 158 7.99 -4.36 -17.39
N VAL A 159 7.40 -4.50 -18.58
CA VAL A 159 6.64 -3.42 -19.25
C VAL A 159 5.21 -3.85 -19.54
N TYR A 160 4.26 -3.11 -18.98
CA TYR A 160 2.82 -3.38 -19.12
C TYR A 160 2.07 -2.13 -19.50
N ARG A 161 1.04 -2.27 -20.34
CA ARG A 161 0.14 -1.18 -20.71
C ARG A 161 -1.23 -1.42 -20.09
N GLN A 162 -1.80 -0.41 -19.45
CA GLN A 162 -3.12 -0.52 -18.83
C GLN A 162 -3.85 0.81 -18.80
N GLU A 163 -5.16 0.75 -18.61
CA GLU A 163 -5.97 1.92 -18.35
C GLU A 163 -5.72 2.49 -16.95
N LYS A 164 -5.68 3.82 -16.88
CA LYS A 164 -5.67 4.61 -15.66
C LYS A 164 -6.96 5.41 -15.61
N TRP A 165 -7.77 5.07 -14.63
CA TRP A 165 -9.06 5.71 -14.38
C TRP A 165 -8.83 6.85 -13.39
N PRO A 166 -9.29 8.08 -13.69
CA PRO A 166 -9.05 9.21 -12.82
C PRO A 166 -9.88 9.09 -11.53
N SER A 167 -9.29 9.45 -10.40
CA SER A 167 -10.03 9.63 -9.14
C SER A 167 -10.58 11.05 -9.07
N PHE A 168 -11.61 11.28 -8.25
CA PHE A 168 -12.15 12.64 -8.06
C PHE A 168 -11.07 13.67 -7.67
N ARG A 169 -10.17 13.32 -6.73
CA ARG A 169 -9.01 14.17 -6.41
C ARG A 169 -8.05 14.34 -7.58
N GLY A 170 -7.87 13.30 -8.41
CA GLY A 170 -7.08 13.38 -9.63
C GLY A 170 -7.68 14.37 -10.65
N LEU A 171 -9.00 14.35 -10.80
CA LEU A 171 -9.77 15.26 -11.64
C LEU A 171 -9.63 16.71 -11.16
N LEU A 172 -9.85 16.98 -9.87
CA LEU A 172 -9.67 18.33 -9.31
C LEU A 172 -8.25 18.86 -9.50
N ARG A 173 -7.23 18.00 -9.39
CA ARG A 173 -5.83 18.39 -9.62
C ARG A 173 -5.49 18.62 -11.09
N SER A 174 -6.27 18.07 -12.01
CA SER A 174 -6.09 18.31 -13.45
C SER A 174 -6.60 19.68 -13.90
N GLY A 175 -7.45 20.31 -13.08
CA GLY A 175 -8.10 21.58 -13.41
C GLY A 175 -9.27 21.46 -14.40
N LYS A 176 -9.64 20.24 -14.81
CA LYS A 176 -10.72 19.95 -15.75
C LYS A 176 -11.60 18.80 -15.25
N PRO A 177 -12.30 18.94 -14.12
CA PRO A 177 -13.06 17.84 -13.53
C PRO A 177 -14.27 17.39 -14.35
N GLU A 178 -14.75 18.21 -15.28
CA GLU A 178 -15.76 17.88 -16.28
C GLU A 178 -15.28 16.83 -17.29
N ASP A 179 -13.97 16.72 -17.50
CA ASP A 179 -13.36 15.79 -18.45
C ASP A 179 -13.06 14.44 -17.77
N TYR A 180 -13.98 13.48 -17.87
CA TYR A 180 -13.72 12.10 -17.42
C TYR A 180 -12.95 11.30 -18.48
N VAL A 181 -11.63 11.48 -18.53
CA VAL A 181 -10.77 10.81 -19.51
C VAL A 181 -10.09 9.57 -18.92
N VAL A 182 -10.29 8.41 -19.56
CA VAL A 182 -9.53 7.19 -19.27
C VAL A 182 -8.24 7.19 -20.10
N GLU A 183 -7.10 7.27 -19.43
CA GLU A 183 -5.80 7.30 -20.09
C GLU A 183 -5.22 5.90 -20.23
N THR A 184 -4.52 5.64 -21.32
CA THR A 184 -3.64 4.46 -21.40
C THR A 184 -2.26 4.82 -20.89
N VAL A 185 -1.78 4.11 -19.85
CA VAL A 185 -0.46 4.32 -19.27
C VAL A 185 0.42 3.09 -19.41
N THR A 186 1.72 3.34 -19.60
CA THR A 186 2.75 2.30 -19.58
C THR A 186 3.40 2.23 -18.19
N LYS A 187 3.48 1.04 -17.62
CA LYS A 187 4.12 0.74 -16.35
C LYS A 187 5.45 0.06 -16.62
N HIS A 188 6.51 0.63 -16.06
CA HIS A 188 7.85 0.04 -16.03
C HIS A 188 8.11 -0.46 -14.62
N LEU A 189 8.34 -1.76 -14.50
CA LEU A 189 8.61 -2.43 -13.23
C LEU A 189 10.12 -2.52 -13.04
N ILE A 190 10.60 -1.99 -11.92
CA ILE A 190 11.98 -2.13 -11.49
C ILE A 190 12.02 -3.23 -10.44
N ARG A 191 12.60 -4.39 -10.80
CA ARG A 191 12.75 -5.56 -9.91
C ARG A 191 14.04 -5.50 -9.08
N ASN A 192 14.37 -4.31 -8.60
CA ASN A 192 15.47 -4.12 -7.67
C ASN A 192 14.93 -4.13 -6.24
N TYR A 193 15.43 -5.04 -5.40
CA TYR A 193 14.99 -5.15 -4.01
C TYR A 193 15.85 -4.24 -3.13
N THR A 194 15.24 -3.18 -2.57
CA THR A 194 15.98 -2.13 -1.84
C THR A 194 15.69 -2.12 -0.33
N LYS A 195 15.09 -3.18 0.22
CA LYS A 195 14.67 -3.23 1.64
C LYS A 195 15.51 -4.18 2.51
N GLY A 196 16.66 -4.58 1.99
CA GLY A 196 17.59 -5.51 2.63
C GLY A 196 18.56 -6.05 1.58
N ASP A 197 19.56 -6.78 2.05
CA ASP A 197 20.58 -7.38 1.21
C ASP A 197 20.13 -8.76 0.74
N VAL A 198 20.00 -8.93 -0.57
CA VAL A 198 19.62 -10.21 -1.18
C VAL A 198 20.88 -11.06 -1.36
N THR A 199 20.92 -12.22 -0.70
CA THR A 199 22.03 -13.18 -0.83
C THR A 199 21.98 -13.90 -2.19
N PRO A 200 23.07 -14.56 -2.61
CA PRO A 200 23.05 -15.40 -3.81
C PRO A 200 22.00 -16.53 -3.79
N SER A 201 21.59 -16.96 -2.59
CA SER A 201 20.51 -17.95 -2.40
C SER A 201 19.09 -17.34 -2.46
N GLY A 202 18.97 -16.03 -2.67
CA GLY A 202 17.69 -15.31 -2.70
C GLY A 202 17.10 -14.97 -1.33
N VAL A 203 17.83 -15.22 -0.24
CA VAL A 203 17.42 -14.84 1.11
C VAL A 203 17.66 -13.34 1.31
N VAL A 204 16.67 -12.65 1.88
CA VAL A 204 16.81 -11.23 2.23
C VAL A 204 17.33 -11.11 3.66
N ARG A 205 18.48 -10.45 3.84
CA ARG A 205 18.99 -10.03 5.15
C ARG A 205 18.53 -8.61 5.44
N PRO A 206 17.99 -8.32 6.63
CA PRO A 206 17.62 -6.95 6.98
C PRO A 206 18.88 -6.08 7.09
N PHE A 207 18.75 -4.79 6.82
CA PHE A 207 19.79 -3.84 7.16
C PHE A 207 20.02 -3.84 8.67
N VAL A 208 21.28 -3.95 9.09
CA VAL A 208 21.68 -3.81 10.48
C VAL A 208 21.98 -2.33 10.71
N PHE A 209 21.28 -1.72 11.65
CA PHE A 209 21.61 -0.36 12.08
C PHE A 209 22.84 -0.46 12.99
N ASP A 210 23.98 0.04 12.52
CA ASP A 210 25.20 0.11 13.35
C ASP A 210 25.07 1.31 14.29
N GLU A 211 25.02 1.07 15.60
CA GLU A 211 24.94 2.10 16.64
C GLU A 211 26.30 2.79 16.90
N GLN A 212 27.33 2.55 16.07
CA GLN A 212 28.58 3.29 16.18
C GLN A 212 28.36 4.79 15.89
N LEU A 213 28.10 5.55 16.95
CA LEU A 213 28.32 6.99 17.02
C LEU A 213 29.70 7.27 16.43
N LYS A 214 29.74 7.90 15.24
CA LYS A 214 30.94 8.59 14.80
C LYS A 214 31.21 9.69 15.82
N THR A 215 32.12 9.41 16.75
CA THR A 215 32.79 10.44 17.54
C THR A 215 33.49 11.35 16.53
N LEU A 216 32.92 12.52 16.30
CA LEU A 216 33.57 13.64 15.62
C LEU A 216 34.63 14.26 16.53
#